data_AF-A0A0D3DV45-F1
#
_entry.id   AF-A0A0D3DV45-F1
#
_cell.length_a   1.000
_cell.length_b   1.000
_cell.length_c   1.000
_cell.angle_alpha   90.00
_cell.angle_beta   90.00
_cell.angle_gamma   90.00
#
_symmetry.space_group_name_H-M   'P 1'
#
loop_
_entity.id
_entity.type
_entity.pdbx_description
1 polymer ?
#
loop_
_entity_poly.entity_id
_entity_poly.type
_entity_poly.pdbx_seq_one_letter_code
_entity_poly.pdbx_strand_id
1 'polypeptide(L)'
;MAMVTNSEITMLNNLKPYKTTWKVEVKVLHSWTQHSNYSGEDTFEFILEDRMGSEIHCTCKSAFLGRVKNLRVDQWKFLENFLVYPATGIYRPTRHLYKMSITANSIVTSSTLTTCEVRLVDQHNEISSEDVSASFSKRKERDGALNDINSTSNKLCAMNIKMEKKKYD
;
A
#
# COMPACT_ATOMS: atom_id res chain seq x y z
N MET A 1 -29.74 15.63 4.59
CA MET A 1 -29.82 14.41 5.43
C MET A 1 -28.89 13.37 4.82
N ALA A 2 -27.84 12.97 5.53
CA ALA A 2 -26.96 11.90 5.07
C ALA A 2 -27.61 10.56 5.44
N MET A 3 -27.92 9.73 4.43
CA MET A 3 -28.32 8.35 4.68
C MET A 3 -27.12 7.61 5.24
N VAL A 4 -27.19 7.25 6.53
CA VAL A 4 -26.24 6.29 7.12
C VAL A 4 -26.64 4.93 6.58
N THR A 5 -26.02 4.51 5.47
CA THR A 5 -26.20 3.13 5.01
C THR A 5 -25.39 2.24 5.96
N ASN A 6 -26.07 1.32 6.65
CA ASN A 6 -25.42 0.22 7.35
C ASN A 6 -24.94 -0.78 6.30
N SER A 7 -23.93 -0.38 5.51
CA SER A 7 -23.28 -1.24 4.54
C SER A 7 -22.17 -2.00 5.26
N GLU A 8 -22.07 -3.31 5.03
CA GLU A 8 -20.98 -4.13 5.59
C GLU A 8 -19.62 -3.69 5.02
N ILE A 9 -18.62 -3.61 5.90
CA ILE A 9 -17.25 -3.28 5.51
C ILE A 9 -16.65 -4.48 4.77
N THR A 10 -16.20 -4.26 3.55
CA THR A 10 -15.57 -5.27 2.70
C THR A 10 -14.04 -5.08 2.69
N MET A 11 -13.29 -6.17 2.67
CA MET A 11 -11.82 -6.15 2.51
C MET A 11 -11.43 -5.91 1.04
N LEU A 12 -10.27 -5.32 0.79
CA LEU A 12 -9.87 -4.92 -0.56
C LEU A 12 -9.75 -6.11 -1.52
N ASN A 13 -9.24 -7.24 -1.03
CA ASN A 13 -9.13 -8.49 -1.80
C ASN A 13 -10.48 -9.08 -2.25
N ASN A 14 -11.58 -8.70 -1.57
CA ASN A 14 -12.92 -9.16 -1.89
C ASN A 14 -13.66 -8.23 -2.86
N LEU A 15 -13.07 -7.09 -3.22
CA LEU A 15 -13.64 -6.19 -4.20
C LEU A 15 -13.77 -6.86 -5.56
N LYS A 16 -14.91 -6.62 -6.21
CA LYS A 16 -15.18 -7.04 -7.59
C LYS A 16 -15.51 -5.83 -8.44
N PRO A 17 -15.11 -5.83 -9.73
CA PRO A 17 -15.55 -4.82 -10.69
C PRO A 17 -17.08 -4.74 -10.80
N TYR A 18 -17.59 -3.67 -11.40
CA TYR A 18 -19.01 -3.41 -11.72
C TYR A 18 -19.95 -3.10 -10.54
N LYS A 19 -19.67 -3.61 -9.33
CA LYS A 19 -20.39 -3.17 -8.12
C LYS A 19 -19.78 -1.87 -7.61
N THR A 20 -20.63 -0.89 -7.33
CA THR A 20 -20.21 0.44 -6.86
C THR A 20 -20.58 0.67 -5.39
N THR A 21 -21.53 -0.06 -4.84
CA THR A 21 -22.05 0.08 -3.48
C THR A 21 -21.16 -0.59 -2.42
N TRP A 22 -19.85 -0.62 -2.64
CA TRP A 22 -18.89 -1.13 -1.67
C TRP A 22 -18.66 -0.11 -0.57
N LYS A 23 -18.42 -0.60 0.64
CA LYS A 23 -17.86 0.15 1.76
C LYS A 23 -16.56 -0.50 2.18
N VAL A 24 -15.48 0.27 2.20
CA VAL A 24 -14.17 -0.19 2.68
C VAL A 24 -13.69 0.74 3.78
N GLU A 25 -12.87 0.19 4.67
CA GLU A 25 -12.18 0.94 5.70
C GLU A 25 -10.69 0.85 5.43
N VAL A 26 -10.09 2.01 5.14
CA VAL A 26 -8.73 2.07 4.61
C VAL A 26 -7.93 3.21 5.21
N LYS A 27 -6.63 3.01 5.33
CA LYS A 27 -5.64 4.00 5.71
C LYS A 27 -4.94 4.52 4.45
N VAL A 28 -4.72 5.83 4.39
CA VAL A 28 -3.91 6.42 3.31
C VAL A 28 -2.43 6.20 3.63
N LEU A 29 -1.73 5.37 2.85
CA LEU A 29 -0.28 5.18 2.99
C LEU A 29 0.51 6.25 2.26
N HIS A 30 0.07 6.59 1.05
CA HIS A 30 0.74 7.56 0.20
C HIS A 30 -0.26 8.35 -0.62
N SER A 31 0.08 9.60 -0.94
CA SER A 31 -0.73 10.47 -1.79
C SER A 31 0.17 11.36 -2.64
N TRP A 32 -0.14 11.52 -3.93
CA TRP A 32 0.57 12.42 -4.83
C TRP A 32 -0.39 13.01 -5.87
N THR A 33 0.05 14.08 -6.52
CA THR A 33 -0.67 14.65 -7.67
C THR A 33 0.02 14.19 -8.95
N GLN A 34 -0.77 13.73 -9.91
CA GLN A 34 -0.32 13.36 -11.24
C GLN A 34 -0.97 14.27 -12.27
N HIS A 35 -0.12 15.01 -12.99
CA HIS A 35 -0.54 15.85 -14.11
C HIS A 35 -0.72 14.98 -15.36
N SER A 36 -1.86 15.12 -16.04
CA SER A 36 -2.12 14.44 -17.30
C SER A 36 -1.86 15.40 -18.46
N ASN A 37 -0.81 15.13 -19.23
CA ASN A 37 -0.53 15.88 -20.47
C ASN A 37 -1.62 15.69 -21.54
N TYR A 38 -2.43 14.63 -21.45
CA TYR A 38 -3.44 14.30 -22.46
C TYR A 38 -4.78 15.01 -22.18
N SER A 39 -5.27 14.94 -20.95
CA SER A 39 -6.56 15.52 -20.57
C SER A 39 -6.45 16.95 -20.04
N GLY A 40 -5.24 17.43 -19.72
CA GLY A 40 -5.02 18.73 -19.06
C GLY A 40 -5.55 18.80 -17.63
N GLU A 41 -6.15 17.72 -17.12
CA GLU A 41 -6.69 17.63 -15.76
C GLU A 41 -5.73 16.92 -14.83
N ASP A 42 -5.49 17.51 -13.66
CA ASP A 42 -4.77 16.86 -12.57
C ASP A 42 -5.60 15.74 -11.95
N THR A 43 -4.88 14.71 -11.52
CA THR A 43 -5.42 13.57 -10.78
C THR A 43 -4.70 13.46 -9.45
N PHE A 44 -5.45 13.20 -8.39
CA PHE A 44 -4.93 12.89 -7.07
C PHE A 44 -4.90 11.37 -6.94
N GLU A 45 -3.73 10.86 -6.63
CA GLU A 45 -3.42 9.45 -6.64
C GLU A 45 -3.04 9.01 -5.22
N PHE A 46 -3.49 7.83 -4.82
CA PHE A 46 -3.34 7.32 -3.46
C PHE A 46 -2.95 5.86 -3.45
N ILE A 47 -2.13 5.46 -2.48
CA ILE A 47 -2.01 4.07 -2.04
C ILE A 47 -2.80 3.95 -0.74
N LEU A 48 -3.78 3.04 -0.74
CA LEU A 48 -4.65 2.78 0.40
C LEU A 48 -4.40 1.38 0.94
N GLU A 49 -4.44 1.21 2.26
CA GLU A 49 -4.24 -0.08 2.93
C GLU A 49 -5.48 -0.44 3.77
N ASP A 50 -5.93 -1.68 3.72
CA ASP A 50 -7.01 -2.17 4.60
C ASP A 50 -6.49 -2.80 5.90
N ARG A 51 -7.41 -3.27 6.75
CA ARG A 51 -7.08 -3.87 8.05
C ARG A 51 -6.26 -5.16 7.95
N MET A 52 -6.26 -5.81 6.79
CA MET A 52 -5.47 -7.03 6.55
C MET A 52 -4.11 -6.72 5.94
N GLY A 53 -3.77 -5.44 5.74
CA GLY A 53 -2.53 -5.02 5.09
C GLY A 53 -2.55 -5.14 3.57
N SER A 54 -3.72 -5.33 2.95
CA SER A 54 -3.84 -5.31 1.50
C SER A 54 -3.74 -3.88 1.00
N GLU A 55 -2.84 -3.62 0.06
CA GLU A 55 -2.68 -2.30 -0.55
C GLU A 55 -3.45 -2.22 -1.87
N ILE A 56 -4.04 -1.07 -2.17
CA ILE A 56 -4.71 -0.81 -3.45
C ILE A 56 -4.41 0.61 -3.95
N HIS A 57 -4.24 0.72 -5.26
CA HIS A 57 -4.11 2.02 -5.92
C HIS A 57 -5.50 2.65 -6.09
N CYS A 58 -5.65 3.90 -5.68
CA CYS A 58 -6.89 4.66 -5.81
C CYS A 58 -6.64 6.00 -6.50
N THR A 59 -7.49 6.33 -7.48
CA THR A 59 -7.40 7.57 -8.26
C THR A 59 -8.57 8.50 -7.94
N CYS A 60 -8.36 9.81 -8.00
CA CYS A 60 -9.40 10.82 -7.85
C CYS A 60 -9.15 11.96 -8.82
N LYS A 61 -10.13 12.28 -9.66
CA LYS A 61 -10.03 13.47 -10.52
C LYS A 61 -10.06 14.75 -9.70
N SER A 62 -9.38 15.79 -10.16
CA SER A 62 -9.38 17.12 -9.53
C SER A 62 -10.80 17.68 -9.32
N ALA A 63 -11.73 17.39 -10.22
CA ALA A 63 -13.15 17.77 -10.09
C ALA A 63 -13.81 17.28 -8.78
N PHE A 64 -13.27 16.25 -8.14
CA PHE A 64 -13.78 15.68 -6.89
C PHE A 64 -12.88 15.95 -5.67
N LEU A 65 -11.89 16.85 -5.80
CA LEU A 65 -10.93 17.19 -4.76
C LEU A 65 -11.60 17.57 -3.42
N GLY A 66 -12.74 18.27 -3.48
CA GLY A 66 -13.49 18.68 -2.30
C GLY A 66 -13.92 17.51 -1.38
N ARG A 67 -14.03 16.29 -1.92
CA ARG A 67 -14.35 15.06 -1.17
C ARG A 67 -13.11 14.43 -0.52
N VAL A 68 -11.95 14.57 -1.15
CA VAL A 68 -10.70 13.95 -0.70
C VAL A 68 -9.78 14.88 0.09
N LYS A 69 -10.16 16.16 0.26
CA LYS A 69 -9.40 17.14 1.06
C LYS A 69 -9.11 16.69 2.51
N ASN A 70 -9.89 15.76 3.04
CA ASN A 70 -9.74 15.22 4.39
C ASN A 70 -9.03 13.85 4.43
N LEU A 71 -8.64 13.29 3.29
CA LEU A 71 -7.81 12.08 3.19
C LEU A 71 -6.34 12.48 3.42
N ARG A 72 -5.97 12.58 4.69
CA ARG A 72 -4.57 12.77 5.09
C ARG A 72 -3.89 11.41 5.19
N VAL A 73 -2.59 11.39 4.89
CA VAL A 73 -1.72 10.23 5.12
C VAL A 73 -1.81 9.78 6.59
N ASP A 74 -1.73 8.47 6.80
CA ASP A 74 -1.82 7.77 8.09
C ASP A 74 -3.16 7.87 8.84
N GLN A 75 -4.23 8.31 8.16
CA GLN A 75 -5.58 8.32 8.74
C GLN A 75 -6.47 7.23 8.16
N TRP A 76 -7.17 6.51 9.03
CA TRP A 76 -8.24 5.60 8.64
C TRP A 76 -9.50 6.36 8.25
N LYS A 77 -10.08 5.98 7.11
CA LYS A 77 -11.33 6.53 6.57
C LYS A 77 -12.20 5.40 6.03
N PHE A 78 -13.51 5.62 6.09
CA PHE A 78 -14.45 4.85 5.28
C PHE A 78 -14.56 5.47 3.91
N LEU A 79 -14.56 4.63 2.89
CA LEU A 79 -14.82 5.00 1.51
C LEU A 79 -15.99 4.16 0.98
N GLU A 80 -17.01 4.83 0.47
CA GLU A 80 -18.22 4.22 -0.08
C GLU A 80 -18.50 4.71 -1.50
N ASN A 81 -19.28 3.96 -2.27
CA ASN A 81 -19.79 4.38 -3.58
C ASN A 81 -18.69 4.76 -4.60
N PHE A 82 -17.64 3.96 -4.67
CA PHE A 82 -16.49 4.14 -5.57
C PHE A 82 -16.52 3.13 -6.71
N LEU A 83 -15.74 3.38 -7.76
CA LEU A 83 -15.60 2.47 -8.88
C LEU A 83 -14.38 1.57 -8.69
N VAL A 84 -14.50 0.31 -9.13
CA VAL A 84 -13.42 -0.66 -9.14
C VAL A 84 -13.18 -1.10 -10.57
N TYR A 85 -11.92 -1.01 -11.02
CA TYR A 85 -11.50 -1.40 -12.36
C TYR A 85 -10.38 -2.43 -12.27
N PRO A 86 -10.23 -3.32 -13.26
CA PRO A 86 -8.97 -4.02 -13.48
C PRO A 86 -7.83 -3.02 -13.49
N ALA A 87 -6.82 -3.24 -12.65
CA ALA A 87 -5.57 -2.52 -12.82
C ALA A 87 -4.98 -3.04 -14.15
N THR A 88 -4.55 -2.12 -15.02
CA THR A 88 -4.03 -2.39 -16.37
C THR A 88 -2.76 -1.57 -16.59
N GLY A 89 -1.94 -1.98 -17.56
CA GLY A 89 -0.69 -1.29 -17.89
C GLY A 89 0.52 -1.77 -17.10
N ILE A 90 1.68 -1.23 -17.49
CA ILE A 90 3.01 -1.59 -16.97
C ILE A 90 3.37 -0.82 -15.69
N TYR A 91 2.78 0.35 -15.49
CA TYR A 91 2.99 1.16 -14.29
C TYR A 91 1.88 0.87 -13.28
N ARG A 92 2.24 0.21 -12.18
CA ARG A 92 1.31 -0.14 -11.10
C ARG A 92 1.93 0.19 -9.75
N PRO A 93 1.40 1.18 -9.03
CA PRO A 93 1.88 1.51 -7.68
C PRO A 93 1.72 0.37 -6.67
N THR A 94 0.77 -0.55 -6.89
CA THR A 94 0.50 -1.69 -6.00
C THR A 94 0.40 -2.99 -6.81
N ARG A 95 0.54 -4.13 -6.12
CA ARG A 95 0.39 -5.46 -6.72
C ARG A 95 -1.06 -5.93 -6.83
N HIS A 96 -2.01 -5.10 -6.41
CA HIS A 96 -3.43 -5.44 -6.42
C HIS A 96 -3.96 -5.63 -7.86
N LEU A 97 -4.85 -6.60 -8.04
CA LEU A 97 -5.41 -6.92 -9.36
C LEU A 97 -6.35 -5.84 -9.87
N TYR A 98 -6.92 -5.06 -8.96
CA TYR A 98 -7.85 -3.97 -9.22
C TYR A 98 -7.31 -2.63 -8.75
N LYS A 99 -7.86 -1.55 -9.29
CA LYS A 99 -7.67 -0.17 -8.83
C LYS A 99 -9.02 0.47 -8.53
N MET A 100 -9.03 1.39 -7.57
CA MET A 100 -10.22 2.14 -7.18
C MET A 100 -10.24 3.52 -7.83
N SER A 101 -11.44 4.08 -8.02
CA SER A 101 -11.60 5.46 -8.48
C SER A 101 -12.72 6.16 -7.71
N ILE A 102 -12.39 7.32 -7.16
CA ILE A 102 -13.31 8.20 -6.45
C ILE A 102 -14.09 9.01 -7.48
N THR A 103 -15.41 9.05 -7.30
CA THR A 103 -16.35 9.70 -8.22
C THR A 103 -17.20 10.74 -7.50
N ALA A 104 -18.06 11.42 -8.28
CA ALA A 104 -19.04 12.36 -7.75
C ALA A 104 -19.96 11.76 -6.68
N ASN A 105 -20.23 10.46 -6.71
CA ASN A 105 -21.14 9.80 -5.77
C ASN A 105 -20.43 9.16 -4.58
N SER A 106 -19.10 9.16 -4.59
CA SER A 106 -18.31 8.54 -3.54
C SER A 106 -18.40 9.31 -2.23
N ILE A 107 -18.48 8.58 -1.13
CA ILE A 107 -18.63 9.14 0.22
C ILE A 107 -17.35 8.81 1.00
N VAL A 108 -16.77 9.83 1.62
CA VAL A 108 -15.59 9.70 2.49
C VAL A 108 -15.99 10.15 3.89
N THR A 109 -15.92 9.26 4.87
CA THR A 109 -16.19 9.59 6.28
C THR A 109 -15.04 9.15 7.17
N SER A 110 -14.89 9.82 8.32
CA SER A 110 -13.86 9.43 9.30
C SER A 110 -14.15 8.05 9.88
N SER A 111 -13.11 7.25 10.05
CA SER A 111 -13.15 6.04 10.89
C SER A 111 -12.72 6.36 12.31
N THR A 112 -13.18 5.56 13.27
CA THR A 112 -12.75 5.60 14.68
C THR A 112 -11.48 4.81 14.94
N LEU A 113 -11.00 4.02 13.96
CA LEU A 113 -9.76 3.27 14.10
C LEU A 113 -8.57 4.22 14.21
N THR A 114 -7.81 4.01 15.27
CA THR A 114 -6.53 4.69 15.46
C THR A 114 -5.41 3.79 14.98
N THR A 115 -4.29 4.39 14.55
CA THR A 115 -3.12 3.66 14.05
C THR A 115 -2.54 2.68 15.09
N CYS A 116 -2.81 2.87 16.38
CA CYS A 116 -2.32 2.02 17.47
C CYS A 116 -3.00 0.65 17.56
N GLU A 117 -4.21 0.45 17.03
CA GLU A 117 -4.97 -0.79 17.25
C GLU A 117 -4.67 -1.93 16.24
N VAL A 118 -3.84 -1.68 15.23
CA VAL A 118 -3.79 -2.52 14.00
C VAL A 118 -2.77 -3.66 14.05
N ARG A 119 -2.51 -4.29 15.21
CA ARG A 119 -1.61 -5.49 15.26
C ARG A 119 -2.04 -6.67 16.12
N LEU A 120 -3.26 -6.70 16.65
CA LEU A 120 -3.76 -7.87 17.39
C LEU A 120 -4.66 -8.73 16.51
N VAL A 121 -4.07 -9.70 15.81
CA VAL A 121 -4.76 -10.93 15.41
C VAL A 121 -3.95 -12.08 15.99
N ASP A 122 -4.30 -12.47 17.22
CA ASP A 122 -3.80 -13.69 17.83
C ASP A 122 -4.44 -14.89 17.13
N GLN A 123 -3.63 -15.75 16.54
CA GLN A 123 -4.02 -17.08 16.12
C GLN A 123 -4.03 -17.99 17.36
N HIS A 124 -5.09 -17.92 18.17
CA HIS A 124 -5.34 -18.94 19.19
C HIS A 124 -5.91 -20.19 18.52
N ASN A 125 -5.04 -21.16 18.24
CA ASN A 125 -5.42 -22.57 18.22
C ASN A 125 -4.65 -23.26 19.35
N GLU A 126 -5.25 -23.28 20.55
CA GLU A 126 -4.76 -24.10 21.66
C GLU A 126 -5.04 -25.57 21.37
N ILE A 127 -3.98 -26.35 21.21
CA ILE A 127 -3.89 -27.70 21.77
C ILE A 127 -2.61 -27.71 22.60
N SER A 128 -2.78 -27.71 23.92
CA SER A 128 -1.73 -28.01 24.89
C SER A 128 -1.75 -29.51 25.17
N SER A 129 -0.56 -30.12 25.23
CA SER A 129 -0.14 -31.02 26.31
C SER A 129 1.28 -31.53 26.06
N GLU A 130 2.22 -30.91 26.77
CA GLU A 130 3.29 -31.47 27.61
C GLU A 130 4.24 -32.58 27.06
N ASP A 131 5.51 -32.17 26.97
CA ASP A 131 6.80 -32.81 27.33
C ASP A 131 7.07 -34.30 27.03
N VAL A 132 8.26 -34.58 26.44
CA VAL A 132 9.30 -35.44 27.05
C VAL A 132 10.57 -35.56 26.16
N SER A 133 11.71 -35.29 26.82
CA SER A 133 13.10 -35.75 26.58
C SER A 133 13.90 -35.33 25.34
N ALA A 134 15.01 -34.64 25.64
CA ALA A 134 16.19 -34.58 24.79
C ALA A 134 16.90 -35.94 24.72
N SER A 135 17.44 -36.28 23.54
CA SER A 135 18.51 -37.28 23.42
C SER A 135 19.54 -36.88 22.38
N PHE A 136 20.78 -36.86 22.86
CA PHE A 136 22.02 -36.72 22.12
C PHE A 136 22.13 -37.75 20.98
N SER A 137 22.73 -37.35 19.87
CA SER A 137 23.54 -38.26 19.06
C SER A 137 24.80 -37.57 18.55
N LYS A 138 25.93 -38.20 18.88
CA LYS A 138 27.31 -37.80 18.66
C LYS A 138 27.76 -38.07 17.21
N ARG A 139 28.48 -37.08 16.68
CA ARG A 139 29.74 -37.14 15.89
C ARG A 139 29.74 -37.76 14.47
N LYS A 140 30.33 -37.00 13.52
CA LYS A 140 31.72 -37.23 13.07
C LYS A 140 32.34 -36.00 12.40
N GLU A 141 33.48 -35.60 12.95
CA GLU A 141 34.47 -34.62 12.51
C GLU A 141 35.24 -35.13 11.28
N ARG A 142 35.49 -34.26 10.30
CA ARG A 142 36.69 -34.30 9.46
C ARG A 142 37.07 -32.88 9.04
N ASP A 143 38.26 -32.49 9.50
CA ASP A 143 39.04 -31.34 9.07
C ASP A 143 39.32 -31.31 7.56
N GLY A 144 39.46 -30.10 7.03
CA GLY A 144 39.94 -29.89 5.67
C GLY A 144 39.91 -28.44 5.18
N ALA A 145 40.78 -27.60 5.75
CA ALA A 145 41.41 -26.40 5.17
C ALA A 145 40.54 -25.21 4.67
N LEU A 146 40.80 -24.09 5.35
CA LEU A 146 40.64 -22.67 4.99
C LEU A 146 40.75 -22.34 3.49
N ASN A 147 39.93 -21.37 3.05
CA ASN A 147 40.36 -20.26 2.19
C ASN A 147 39.48 -19.05 2.46
N ASP A 148 40.07 -18.05 3.15
CA ASP A 148 39.56 -16.68 3.23
C ASP A 148 39.70 -16.01 1.86
N ILE A 149 38.63 -15.37 1.39
CA ILE A 149 38.75 -14.25 0.45
C ILE A 149 37.74 -13.19 0.84
N ASN A 150 38.24 -12.19 1.56
CA ASN A 150 37.65 -10.87 1.56
C ASN A 150 37.66 -10.32 0.11
N SER A 151 36.59 -9.62 -0.29
CA SER A 151 36.71 -8.57 -1.30
C SER A 151 35.53 -7.62 -1.19
N THR A 152 35.78 -6.51 -0.50
CA THR A 152 34.94 -5.31 -0.50
C THR A 152 35.04 -4.62 -1.86
N SER A 153 33.91 -4.35 -2.51
CA SER A 153 33.83 -3.26 -3.49
C SER A 153 32.46 -2.60 -3.52
N ASN A 154 32.26 -1.66 -2.60
CA ASN A 154 31.36 -0.53 -2.83
C ASN A 154 31.99 0.37 -3.90
N LYS A 155 31.51 0.32 -5.14
CA LYS A 155 31.80 1.34 -6.15
C LYS A 155 30.59 2.26 -6.31
N LEU A 156 30.62 3.37 -5.58
CA LEU A 156 29.85 4.56 -5.89
C LEU A 156 30.27 5.07 -7.27
N CYS A 157 29.35 5.10 -8.22
CA CYS A 157 29.56 5.77 -9.50
C CYS A 157 29.47 7.29 -9.29
N ALA A 158 30.62 7.97 -9.33
CA ALA A 158 30.68 9.43 -9.40
C ALA A 158 30.34 9.89 -10.82
N MET A 159 29.24 10.63 -10.98
CA MET A 159 28.96 11.35 -12.22
C MET A 159 29.81 12.63 -12.24
N ASN A 160 30.75 12.73 -13.17
CA ASN A 160 31.51 13.95 -13.41
C ASN A 160 30.59 14.97 -14.12
N ILE A 161 30.26 16.06 -13.43
CA ILE A 161 29.59 17.23 -14.01
C ILE A 161 30.64 18.04 -14.78
N LYS A 162 30.52 18.08 -16.11
CA LYS A 162 31.33 18.93 -16.99
C LYS A 162 30.79 20.36 -16.90
N MET A 163 31.52 21.26 -16.25
CA MET A 163 31.21 22.69 -16.27
C MET A 163 31.64 23.31 -17.61
N GLU A 164 30.67 23.91 -18.30
CA GLU A 164 30.86 24.68 -19.53
C GLU A 164 31.38 26.09 -19.21
N LYS A 165 32.49 26.49 -19.83
CA LYS A 165 33.05 27.85 -19.71
C LYS A 165 32.24 28.81 -20.59
N LYS A 166 31.52 29.75 -19.98
CA LYS A 166 31.03 30.94 -20.68
C LYS A 166 32.19 31.92 -20.89
N LYS A 167 32.44 32.30 -22.14
CA LYS A 167 33.21 33.51 -22.50
C LYS A 167 32.29 34.73 -22.36
N TYR A 168 32.80 35.79 -21.76
CA TYR A 168 32.22 37.14 -21.86
C TYR A 168 32.98 37.86 -22.97
N ASP A 169 32.23 38.44 -23.92
CA ASP A 169 32.69 39.53 -24.78
C ASP A 169 32.17 40.86 -24.20
#